data_AF-A0AAD0PPE9-F1
#
_entry.id   AF-A0AAD0PPE9-F1
#
_cell.length_a   1.000
_cell.length_b   1.000
_cell.length_c   1.000
_cell.angle_alpha   90.00
_cell.angle_beta   90.00
_cell.angle_gamma   90.00
#
_symmetry.space_group_name_H-M   'P 1'
#
loop_
_entity.id
_entity.type
_entity.pdbx_description
1 polymer ?
#
loop_
_entity_poly.entity_id
_entity_poly.type
_entity_poly.pdbx_seq_one_letter_code
_entity_poly.pdbx_strand_id
1 'polypeptide(L)'
;MSADELALRYSSAPAEELIGILPVLEVKEALREEVEEEVLDDVWQEHQFEIEAVQEQTDEANRLAQKFELAAESFGTAIKLALTLPYDEAIQVLQDAIEDNPGYGRDPVKG
;
A
#
# COMPACT_ATOMS: atom_id res chain seq x y z
N MET A 1 -11.50 -48.01 -10.58
CA MET A 1 -12.55 -47.78 -9.58
C MET A 1 -12.02 -48.23 -8.24
N SER A 2 -12.09 -47.36 -7.25
CA SER A 2 -11.68 -47.61 -5.86
C SER A 2 -12.65 -48.58 -5.17
N ALA A 3 -12.19 -49.29 -4.13
CA ALA A 3 -13.03 -50.15 -3.30
C ALA A 3 -14.20 -49.37 -2.67
N ASP A 4 -13.96 -48.11 -2.30
CA ASP A 4 -14.97 -47.22 -1.70
C ASP A 4 -16.03 -46.79 -2.72
N GLU A 5 -15.63 -46.56 -3.97
CA GLU A 5 -16.55 -46.25 -5.08
C GLU A 5 -17.46 -47.44 -5.40
N LEU A 6 -16.94 -48.68 -5.29
CA LEU A 6 -17.73 -49.89 -5.47
C LEU A 6 -18.69 -50.12 -4.29
N ALA A 7 -18.26 -49.84 -3.06
CA ALA A 7 -19.10 -49.95 -1.86
C ALA A 7 -20.29 -48.98 -1.92
N LEU A 8 -20.07 -47.72 -2.30
CA LEU A 8 -21.14 -46.73 -2.47
C LEU A 8 -22.13 -47.09 -3.59
N ARG A 9 -21.64 -47.61 -4.72
CA ARG A 9 -22.46 -47.87 -5.91
C ARG A 9 -23.34 -49.12 -5.81
N TYR A 10 -22.91 -50.11 -5.02
CA TYR A 10 -23.59 -51.40 -4.89
C TYR A 10 -24.14 -51.67 -3.48
N SER A 11 -23.99 -50.73 -2.54
CA SER A 11 -24.59 -50.86 -1.21
C SER A 11 -26.10 -50.73 -1.25
N SER A 12 -26.77 -51.60 -0.50
CA SER A 12 -28.19 -51.54 -0.19
C SER A 12 -28.49 -50.93 1.18
N ALA A 13 -27.48 -50.36 1.86
CA ALA A 13 -27.65 -49.71 3.15
C ALA A 13 -28.37 -48.35 2.97
N PRO A 14 -29.23 -47.94 3.91
CA PRO A 14 -29.85 -46.63 3.90
C PRO A 14 -28.79 -45.51 3.89
N ALA A 15 -29.12 -44.35 3.33
CA ALA A 15 -28.16 -43.26 3.11
C ALA A 15 -27.49 -42.79 4.41
N GLU A 16 -28.20 -42.88 5.54
CA GLU A 16 -27.67 -42.55 6.86
C GLU A 16 -26.59 -43.53 7.35
N GLU A 17 -26.55 -44.77 6.85
CA GLU A 17 -25.49 -45.74 7.13
C GLU A 17 -24.31 -45.63 6.15
N LEU A 18 -24.55 -45.00 4.99
CA LEU A 18 -23.54 -44.74 3.96
C LEU A 18 -22.76 -43.44 4.21
N ILE A 19 -23.42 -42.44 4.78
CA ILE A 19 -22.82 -41.20 5.22
C ILE A 19 -22.50 -41.40 6.71
N GLY A 20 -21.26 -41.84 7.00
CA GLY A 20 -20.83 -42.09 8.37
C GLY A 20 -21.18 -40.92 9.31
N ILE A 21 -21.66 -41.23 10.51
CA ILE A 21 -21.94 -40.21 11.54
C ILE A 21 -20.60 -39.68 12.05
N LEU A 22 -20.24 -38.45 11.67
CA LEU A 22 -19.01 -37.81 12.16
C LEU A 22 -19.22 -37.37 13.63
N PRO A 23 -18.28 -37.70 14.55
CA PRO A 23 -18.33 -37.21 15.92
C PRO A 23 -18.39 -35.67 15.98
N VAL A 24 -19.21 -35.14 16.88
CA VAL A 24 -19.37 -33.68 17.05
C VAL A 24 -18.04 -32.98 17.34
N LEU A 25 -17.09 -33.65 18.00
CA LEU A 25 -15.76 -33.09 18.26
C LEU A 25 -14.97 -32.91 16.95
N GLU A 26 -14.97 -33.90 16.07
CA GLU A 26 -14.28 -33.82 14.77
C GLU A 26 -14.89 -32.70 13.89
N VAL A 27 -16.22 -32.57 13.88
CA VAL A 27 -16.89 -31.46 13.17
C VAL A 27 -16.49 -30.11 13.76
N LYS A 28 -16.41 -30.00 15.08
CA LYS A 28 -16.03 -28.74 15.75
C LYS A 28 -14.58 -28.37 15.50
N GLU A 29 -13.68 -29.35 15.48
CA GLU A 29 -12.27 -29.11 15.19
C GLU A 29 -12.08 -28.68 13.74
N ALA A 30 -12.70 -29.39 12.79
CA ALA A 30 -12.64 -29.01 11.38
C ALA A 30 -13.20 -27.60 11.11
N LEU A 31 -14.36 -27.27 11.68
CA LEU A 31 -14.92 -25.92 11.57
C LEU A 31 -14.07 -24.87 12.27
N ARG A 32 -13.41 -25.22 13.38
CA ARG A 32 -12.51 -24.30 14.08
C ARG A 32 -11.29 -23.98 13.23
N GLU A 33 -10.68 -24.99 12.61
CA GLU A 33 -9.53 -24.82 11.72
C GLU A 33 -9.90 -23.96 10.50
N GLU A 34 -11.03 -24.23 9.85
CA GLU A 34 -11.52 -23.44 8.72
C GLU A 34 -11.75 -21.97 9.10
N VAL A 35 -12.42 -21.71 10.22
CA VAL A 35 -12.66 -20.34 10.68
C VAL A 35 -11.37 -19.65 11.17
N GLU A 36 -10.45 -20.37 11.80
CA GLU A 36 -9.16 -19.82 12.21
C GLU A 36 -8.33 -19.39 10.99
N GLU A 37 -8.36 -20.16 9.90
CA GLU A 37 -7.70 -19.82 8.63
C GLU A 37 -8.37 -18.60 7.97
N GLU A 38 -9.70 -18.60 7.83
CA GLU A 38 -10.44 -17.47 7.24
C GLU A 38 -10.18 -16.16 8.01
N VAL A 39 -10.26 -16.20 9.35
CA VAL A 39 -10.00 -15.00 10.17
C VAL A 39 -8.56 -14.53 10.03
N LEU A 40 -7.60 -15.46 9.96
CA LEU A 40 -6.19 -15.09 9.79
C LEU A 40 -5.96 -14.43 8.43
N ASP A 41 -6.55 -14.99 7.37
CA ASP A 41 -6.44 -14.47 6.01
C ASP A 41 -7.10 -13.09 5.88
N ASP A 42 -8.28 -12.90 6.45
CA ASP A 42 -9.00 -11.62 6.45
C ASP A 42 -8.18 -10.53 7.19
N VAL A 43 -7.68 -10.84 8.39
CA VAL A 43 -6.86 -9.91 9.18
C VAL A 43 -5.55 -9.59 8.47
N TRP A 44 -4.91 -10.61 7.88
CA TRP A 44 -3.71 -10.41 7.08
C TRP A 44 -3.99 -9.50 5.89
N GLN A 45 -5.09 -9.73 5.17
CA GLN A 45 -5.46 -8.95 3.99
C GLN A 45 -5.79 -7.49 4.35
N GLU A 46 -6.57 -7.26 5.40
CA GLU A 46 -6.85 -5.90 5.89
C GLU A 46 -5.55 -5.16 6.26
N HIS A 47 -4.65 -5.84 6.97
CA HIS A 47 -3.37 -5.25 7.34
C HIS A 47 -2.48 -4.95 6.12
N GLN A 48 -2.49 -5.81 5.09
CA GLN A 48 -1.79 -5.54 3.83
C GLN A 48 -2.33 -4.27 3.16
N PHE A 49 -3.65 -4.09 3.09
CA PHE A 49 -4.24 -2.88 2.53
C PHE A 49 -3.87 -1.61 3.30
N GLU A 50 -3.84 -1.68 4.63
CA GLU A 50 -3.38 -0.55 5.46
C GLU A 50 -1.92 -0.20 5.18
N ILE A 51 -1.04 -1.22 5.07
CA ILE A 51 0.37 -1.02 4.73
C ILE A 51 0.50 -0.36 3.36
N GLU A 52 -0.21 -0.85 2.35
CA GLU A 52 -0.17 -0.29 0.99
C GLU A 52 -0.62 1.18 0.97
N ALA A 53 -1.71 1.50 1.68
CA ALA A 53 -2.22 2.87 1.77
C ALA A 53 -1.22 3.82 2.47
N VAL A 54 -0.56 3.36 3.53
CA VAL A 54 0.47 4.14 4.24
C VAL A 54 1.72 4.30 3.38
N GLN A 55 2.12 3.26 2.64
CA GLN A 55 3.25 3.32 1.72
C GLN A 55 3.00 4.32 0.59
N GLU A 56 1.81 4.32 -0.02
CA GLU A 56 1.47 5.28 -1.07
C GLU A 56 1.51 6.73 -0.56
N GLN A 57 0.97 6.99 0.64
CA GLN A 57 1.06 8.31 1.27
C GLN A 57 2.51 8.72 1.54
N THR A 58 3.33 7.78 2.01
CA THR A 58 4.75 8.01 2.30
C THR A 58 5.53 8.30 1.03
N ASP A 59 5.26 7.56 -0.05
CA ASP A 59 5.89 7.77 -1.35
C ASP A 59 5.52 9.12 -1.95
N GLU A 60 4.26 9.54 -1.85
CA GLU A 60 3.84 10.86 -2.32
C GLU A 60 4.47 11.98 -1.48
N ALA A 61 4.52 11.83 -0.15
CA ALA A 61 5.22 12.77 0.72
C ALA A 61 6.72 12.85 0.39
N ASN A 62 7.37 11.72 0.11
CA ASN A 62 8.77 11.67 -0.30
C ASN A 62 9.01 12.35 -1.65
N ARG A 63 8.13 12.14 -2.64
CA ARG A 63 8.20 12.84 -3.94
C ARG A 63 8.06 14.34 -3.77
N LEU A 64 7.15 14.79 -2.91
CA LEU A 64 7.02 16.21 -2.59
C LEU A 64 8.27 16.75 -1.91
N ALA A 65 8.79 16.04 -0.91
CA ALA A 65 10.03 16.42 -0.21
C ALA A 65 11.23 16.54 -1.17
N GLN A 66 11.40 15.59 -2.10
CA GLN A 66 12.45 15.65 -3.13
C GLN A 66 12.30 16.87 -4.04
N LYS A 67 11.07 17.24 -4.44
CA LYS A 67 10.84 18.47 -5.20
C LYS A 67 11.21 19.71 -4.41
N PHE A 68 10.87 19.76 -3.11
CA PHE A 68 11.28 20.86 -2.22
C PHE A 68 12.80 20.96 -2.09
N GLU A 69 13.49 19.82 -1.93
CA GLU A 69 14.95 19.77 -1.83
C GLU A 69 15.59 20.32 -3.12
N LEU A 70 15.16 19.83 -4.29
CA LEU A 70 15.66 20.31 -5.58
C LEU A 70 15.43 21.82 -5.78
N ALA A 71 14.25 22.33 -5.40
CA ALA A 71 13.96 23.75 -5.48
C ALA A 71 14.87 24.56 -4.54
N ALA A 72 15.08 24.09 -3.30
CA ALA A 72 15.97 24.72 -2.35
C ALA A 72 17.43 24.74 -2.82
N GLU A 73 17.91 23.66 -3.44
CA GLU A 73 19.23 23.59 -4.06
C GLU A 73 19.38 24.56 -5.25
N SER A 74 18.35 24.63 -6.10
CA SER A 74 18.29 25.56 -7.23
C SER A 74 18.41 27.01 -6.74
N PHE A 75 17.59 27.41 -5.77
CA PHE A 75 17.66 28.74 -5.17
C PHE A 75 19.01 29.00 -4.48
N GLY A 76 19.51 28.04 -3.70
CA GLY A 76 20.80 28.17 -3.03
C GLY A 76 21.95 28.39 -4.03
N THR A 77 21.90 27.73 -5.18
CA THR A 77 22.89 27.89 -6.25
C THR A 77 22.74 29.22 -6.98
N ALA A 78 21.51 29.63 -7.29
CA ALA A 78 21.23 30.92 -7.91
C ALA A 78 21.69 32.08 -7.02
N ILE A 79 21.44 32.01 -5.71
CA ILE A 79 21.92 33.00 -4.73
C ILE A 79 23.45 33.06 -4.70
N LYS A 80 24.12 31.91 -4.64
CA LYS A 80 25.59 31.85 -4.68
C LYS A 80 26.15 32.50 -5.94
N LEU A 81 25.52 32.27 -7.09
CA LEU A 81 25.93 32.88 -8.36
C LEU A 81 25.66 34.39 -8.37
N ALA A 82 24.46 34.82 -7.96
CA ALA A 82 24.06 36.22 -7.92
C ALA A 82 25.00 37.08 -7.05
N LEU A 83 25.52 36.55 -5.94
CA LEU A 83 26.49 37.24 -5.10
C LEU A 83 27.83 37.53 -5.78
N THR A 84 28.14 36.87 -6.89
CA THR A 84 29.38 37.06 -7.67
C THR A 84 29.20 37.99 -8.88
N LEU A 85 27.96 38.38 -9.19
CA LEU A 85 27.61 39.14 -10.39
C LEU A 85 27.27 40.61 -10.09
N PRO A 86 27.34 41.49 -11.09
CA PRO A 86 26.78 42.84 -11.00
C PRO A 86 25.27 42.80 -10.75
N TYR A 87 24.73 43.87 -10.16
CA TYR A 87 23.34 43.94 -9.70
C TYR A 87 22.30 43.56 -10.78
N ASP A 88 22.44 44.10 -11.99
CA ASP A 88 21.47 43.87 -13.07
C ASP A 88 21.45 42.40 -13.53
N GLU A 89 22.62 41.75 -13.58
CA GLU A 89 22.75 40.33 -13.94
C GLU A 89 22.30 39.42 -12.79
N ALA A 90 22.63 39.79 -11.54
CA ALA A 90 22.23 39.07 -10.34
C ALA A 90 20.69 39.02 -10.19
N ILE A 91 19.99 40.11 -10.52
CA ILE A 91 18.52 40.14 -10.52
C ILE A 91 17.97 39.13 -11.50
N GLN A 92 18.50 39.10 -12.73
CA GLN A 92 17.99 38.19 -13.75
C GLN A 92 18.15 36.73 -13.32
N VAL A 93 19.33 36.35 -12.80
CA VAL A 93 19.58 34.98 -12.30
C VAL A 93 18.58 34.57 -11.20
N LEU A 94 18.25 35.49 -10.28
CA LEU A 94 17.28 35.20 -9.22
C LEU A 94 15.85 35.11 -9.73
N GLN A 95 15.48 35.92 -10.73
CA GLN A 95 14.16 35.85 -11.37
C GLN A 95 13.99 34.54 -12.14
N ASP A 96 14.99 34.13 -12.91
CA ASP A 96 14.99 32.86 -13.65
C ASP A 96 14.78 31.68 -12.69
N ALA A 97 15.48 31.67 -11.54
CA ALA A 97 15.31 30.62 -10.53
C ALA A 97 13.88 30.57 -9.92
N ILE A 98 13.19 31.71 -9.82
CA ILE A 98 11.79 31.79 -9.36
C ILE A 98 10.85 31.26 -10.45
N GLU A 99 11.10 31.61 -11.71
CA GLU A 99 10.29 31.17 -12.85
C GLU A 99 10.41 29.65 -13.09
N ASP A 100 11.60 29.09 -12.91
CA ASP A 100 11.88 27.66 -13.03
C ASP A 100 11.25 26.83 -11.89
N ASN A 101 10.92 27.45 -10.76
CA ASN A 101 10.33 26.80 -9.59
C ASN A 101 8.98 27.45 -9.20
N PRO A 102 7.95 27.39 -10.08
CA PRO A 102 6.70 28.11 -9.87
C PRO A 102 5.95 27.58 -8.65
N GLY A 103 5.53 28.50 -7.76
CA GLY A 103 4.78 28.18 -6.55
C GLY A 103 5.63 27.98 -5.31
N TYR A 104 6.94 27.74 -5.44
CA TYR A 104 7.87 27.71 -4.32
C TYR A 104 8.25 29.15 -3.92
N GLY A 105 8.22 29.45 -2.61
CA GLY A 105 8.50 30.80 -2.08
C GLY A 105 7.32 31.79 -2.12
N ARG A 106 6.13 31.37 -2.55
CA ARG A 106 4.90 32.15 -2.36
C ARG A 106 4.38 31.95 -0.94
N ASP A 107 4.06 33.05 -0.26
CA ASP A 107 3.31 32.96 0.99
C ASP A 107 2.00 32.20 0.76
N PRO A 108 1.57 31.32 1.68
CA PRO A 108 0.28 30.66 1.58
C PRO A 108 -0.80 31.73 1.45
N VAL A 109 -1.70 31.56 0.47
CA VAL A 109 -2.85 32.45 0.30
C VAL A 109 -3.63 32.41 1.60
N LYS A 110 -3.67 33.53 2.33
CA LYS A 110 -4.53 33.65 3.51
C LYS A 110 -5.95 33.37 3.07
N GLY A 111 -6.51 32.26 3.55
CA GLY A 111 -7.92 31.92 3.41
C GLY A 111 -8.81 32.91 4.14
#